data_AF-A0A815F3Y4-F1
#
_entry.id   AF-A0A815F3Y4-F1
#
_cell.length_a   1.000
_cell.length_b   1.000
_cell.length_c   1.000
_cell.angle_alpha   90.00
_cell.angle_beta   90.00
_cell.angle_gamma   90.00
#
_symmetry.space_group_name_H-M   'P 1'
#
loop_
_entity.id
_entity.type
_entity.pdbx_description
1 polymer ?
#
loop_
_entity_poly.entity_id
_entity_poly.type
_entity_poly.pdbx_seq_one_letter_code
_entity_poly.pdbx_strand_id
1 'polypeptide(L)'
;MSRCYTLLNITYGVFFSIYNVLSVIIPLLIMIFSSLLILVNIRRSRRRIQTESIVSNVLQPKQTKPNQSMDMQFLRLILVQSLTFAILNLAFVGNVLYDFITNKQVKSSNQQAIEVFVYGVTIHPLYLFSATTFLTYTLTSIILRQQFVLILQRFTRTAFRCFGI
;
A
#
# COMPACT_ATOMS: atom_id res chain seq x y z
N MET A 1 44.47 -9.40 -5.45
CA MET A 1 43.35 -8.47 -5.72
C MET A 1 41.97 -9.12 -5.61
N SER A 2 41.77 -10.37 -6.03
CA SER A 2 40.46 -11.06 -6.04
C SER A 2 39.74 -11.17 -4.69
N ARG A 3 40.45 -11.34 -3.56
CA ARG A 3 39.82 -11.47 -2.23
C ARG A 3 39.12 -10.20 -1.72
N CYS A 4 39.61 -9.01 -2.06
CA CYS A 4 38.96 -7.75 -1.67
C CYS A 4 37.62 -7.55 -2.39
N TYR A 5 37.55 -7.89 -3.68
CA TYR A 5 36.31 -7.81 -4.46
C TYR A 5 35.25 -8.79 -3.93
N THR A 6 35.64 -9.99 -3.52
CA THR A 6 34.69 -10.98 -2.98
C THR A 6 34.10 -10.52 -1.65
N LEU A 7 34.89 -9.94 -0.75
CA LEU A 7 34.41 -9.40 0.53
C LEU A 7 33.45 -8.22 0.32
N LEU A 8 33.79 -7.28 -0.58
CA LEU A 8 32.92 -6.16 -0.94
C LEU A 8 31.57 -6.62 -1.50
N ASN A 9 31.58 -7.65 -2.35
CA ASN A 9 30.36 -8.16 -2.99
C ASN A 9 29.44 -8.89 -2.00
N ILE A 10 30.02 -9.65 -1.06
CA ILE A 10 29.25 -10.34 0.00
C ILE A 10 28.62 -9.31 0.95
N THR A 11 29.41 -8.33 1.42
CA THR A 11 28.90 -7.29 2.31
C THR A 11 27.80 -6.48 1.64
N TYR A 12 27.96 -6.11 0.38
CA TYR A 12 26.93 -5.42 -0.40
C TYR A 12 25.63 -6.25 -0.51
N GLY A 13 25.72 -7.52 -0.88
CA GLY A 13 24.55 -8.39 -1.00
C GLY A 13 23.77 -8.54 0.31
N VAL A 14 24.48 -8.61 1.45
CA VAL A 14 23.87 -8.65 2.79
C VAL A 14 23.11 -7.35 3.08
N PHE A 15 23.77 -6.20 2.92
CA PHE A 15 23.13 -4.90 3.17
C PHE A 15 21.95 -4.65 2.24
N PHE A 16 22.08 -4.98 0.96
CA PHE A 16 21.01 -4.89 -0.02
C PHE A 16 19.80 -5.73 0.39
N SER A 17 20.03 -6.97 0.84
CA SER A 17 18.95 -7.86 1.26
C SER A 17 18.23 -7.33 2.49
N ILE A 18 18.99 -6.92 3.52
CA ILE A 18 18.42 -6.35 4.75
C ILE A 18 17.62 -5.08 4.43
N TYR A 19 18.17 -4.18 3.62
CA TYR A 19 17.51 -2.95 3.24
C TYR A 19 16.16 -3.22 2.54
N ASN A 20 16.13 -4.11 1.55
CA ASN A 20 14.89 -4.40 0.81
C ASN A 20 13.83 -5.09 1.70
N VAL A 21 14.25 -6.01 2.57
CA VAL A 21 13.36 -6.65 3.53
C VAL A 21 12.75 -5.60 4.47
N LEU A 22 13.56 -4.73 5.06
CA LEU A 22 13.08 -3.72 6.00
C LEU A 22 12.19 -2.67 5.31
N SER A 23 12.54 -2.24 4.11
CA SER A 23 11.77 -1.28 3.30
C SER A 23 10.37 -1.78 2.95
N VAL A 24 10.11 -3.09 2.98
CA VAL A 24 8.78 -3.67 2.74
C VAL A 24 8.08 -4.05 4.04
N ILE A 25 8.77 -4.72 4.96
CA ILE A 25 8.17 -5.23 6.20
C ILE A 25 7.73 -4.09 7.13
N ILE A 26 8.55 -3.04 7.29
CA ILE A 26 8.22 -1.93 8.20
C ILE A 26 6.93 -1.22 7.75
N PRO A 27 6.80 -0.75 6.49
CA PRO A 27 5.56 -0.11 6.04
C PRO A 27 4.35 -1.04 6.12
N LEU A 28 4.54 -2.34 5.80
CA LEU A 28 3.46 -3.33 5.87
C LEU A 28 2.93 -3.49 7.30
N LEU A 29 3.84 -3.58 8.29
CA LEU A 29 3.45 -3.63 9.71
C LEU A 29 2.72 -2.35 10.12
N ILE A 30 3.24 -1.18 9.76
CA ILE A 30 2.57 0.11 10.07
C ILE A 30 1.16 0.13 9.49
N MET A 31 0.97 -0.24 8.22
CA MET A 31 -0.37 -0.28 7.59
C MET A 31 -1.31 -1.25 8.30
N ILE A 32 -0.84 -2.42 8.72
CA ILE A 32 -1.64 -3.39 9.48
C ILE A 32 -2.02 -2.82 10.84
N PHE A 33 -1.07 -2.28 11.60
CA PHE A 33 -1.33 -1.69 12.91
C PHE A 33 -2.29 -0.51 12.82
N SER A 34 -2.09 0.39 11.85
CA SER A 34 -3.02 1.50 11.59
C SER A 34 -4.42 1.02 11.25
N SER A 35 -4.55 -0.01 10.40
CA SER A 35 -5.85 -0.60 10.04
C SER A 35 -6.56 -1.18 11.27
N LEU A 36 -5.83 -1.90 12.13
CA LEU A 36 -6.36 -2.45 13.37
C LEU A 36 -6.80 -1.35 14.34
N LEU A 37 -6.00 -0.30 14.52
CA LEU A 37 -6.34 0.84 15.36
C LEU A 37 -7.62 1.55 14.89
N ILE A 38 -7.75 1.77 13.57
CA ILE A 38 -8.96 2.35 12.97
C ILE A 38 -10.17 1.44 13.23
N LEU A 39 -10.02 0.13 13.04
CA LEU A 39 -11.10 -0.83 13.31
C LEU A 39 -11.53 -0.81 14.78
N VAL A 40 -10.57 -0.77 15.72
CA VAL A 40 -10.84 -0.68 17.15
C VAL A 40 -11.56 0.63 17.49
N ASN A 41 -11.12 1.75 16.91
CA ASN A 41 -11.76 3.06 17.11
C ASN A 41 -13.21 3.09 16.58
N ILE A 42 -13.45 2.53 15.39
CA ILE A 42 -14.81 2.41 14.83
C ILE A 42 -15.69 1.56 15.73
N ARG A 43 -15.19 0.42 16.24
CA ARG A 43 -15.94 -0.45 17.17
C ARG A 43 -16.25 0.25 18.49
N ARG A 44 -15.29 0.98 19.07
CA ARG A 44 -15.48 1.77 20.31
C ARG A 44 -16.49 2.90 20.10
N SER A 45 -16.40 3.62 19.00
CA SER A 45 -17.36 4.68 18.62
C SER A 45 -18.79 4.12 18.51
N ARG A 46 -18.98 2.97 17.82
CA ARG A 46 -20.29 2.31 17.74
C ARG A 46 -20.87 1.94 19.10
N ARG A 47 -20.04 1.41 20.00
CA ARG A 47 -20.48 1.06 21.37
C ARG A 47 -20.93 2.28 22.16
N ARG A 48 -20.19 3.40 22.11
CA ARG A 48 -20.57 4.64 22.80
C ARG A 48 -21.91 5.20 22.31
N ILE A 49 -22.10 5.26 20.98
CA ILE A 49 -23.36 5.74 20.38
C ILE A 49 -24.54 4.83 20.77
N GLN A 50 -24.34 3.52 20.83
CA GLN A 50 -25.39 2.60 21.30
C GLN A 50 -25.78 2.88 22.76
N THR A 51 -24.80 3.08 23.65
CA THR A 51 -25.06 3.39 25.06
C THR A 51 -25.78 4.74 25.24
N GLU A 52 -25.39 5.79 24.51
CA GLU A 52 -26.07 7.09 24.57
C GLU A 52 -27.49 7.03 23.96
N SER A 53 -27.70 6.28 22.87
CA SER A 53 -29.03 6.14 22.26
C SER A 53 -30.06 5.48 23.16
N ILE A 54 -29.64 4.60 24.08
CA ILE A 54 -30.53 3.94 25.05
C ILE A 54 -30.96 4.91 26.16
N VAL A 55 -30.09 5.88 26.52
CA VAL A 55 -30.35 6.87 27.57
C VAL A 55 -31.09 8.10 27.04
N SER A 56 -30.92 8.46 25.77
CA SER A 56 -31.43 9.71 25.17
C SER A 56 -32.69 9.58 24.30
N ASN A 57 -33.42 8.46 24.38
CA ASN A 57 -34.66 8.21 23.63
C ASN A 57 -35.84 9.16 23.96
N VAL A 58 -35.62 10.25 24.68
CA VAL A 58 -36.69 11.16 25.11
C VAL A 58 -36.77 12.44 24.28
N LEU A 59 -35.71 13.00 23.64
CA LEU A 59 -35.90 14.36 23.08
C LEU A 59 -34.97 14.95 22.00
N GLN A 60 -34.17 14.21 21.21
CA GLN A 60 -33.34 14.88 20.17
C GLN A 60 -33.35 14.29 18.75
N PRO A 61 -33.37 15.16 17.72
CA PRO A 61 -33.43 14.76 16.32
C PRO A 61 -32.03 14.35 15.83
N LYS A 62 -31.86 13.05 15.56
CA LYS A 62 -31.13 12.42 14.42
C LYS A 62 -29.97 13.18 13.74
N GLN A 63 -29.11 13.91 14.44
CA GLN A 63 -27.93 14.58 13.90
C GLN A 63 -26.66 13.95 14.47
N THR A 64 -26.13 12.90 13.83
CA THR A 64 -24.70 12.49 13.88
C THR A 64 -24.49 11.17 13.11
N LYS A 65 -24.49 11.23 11.77
CA LYS A 65 -23.99 10.14 10.90
C LYS A 65 -22.87 10.50 9.90
N PRO A 66 -22.39 11.75 9.72
CA PRO A 66 -21.44 12.03 8.63
C PRO A 66 -20.07 11.36 8.85
N ASN A 67 -19.51 11.38 10.07
CA ASN A 67 -18.12 10.96 10.30
C ASN A 67 -17.87 9.44 10.15
N GLN A 68 -18.83 8.58 10.52
CA GLN A 68 -18.65 7.12 10.40
C GLN A 68 -18.48 6.65 8.95
N SER A 69 -19.09 7.37 8.00
CA SER A 69 -18.95 7.03 6.58
C SER A 69 -17.54 7.30 6.05
N MET A 70 -16.90 8.36 6.57
CA MET A 70 -15.56 8.77 6.20
C MET A 70 -14.52 7.82 6.80
N ASP A 71 -14.64 7.47 8.09
CA ASP A 71 -13.72 6.53 8.76
C ASP A 71 -13.73 5.15 8.08
N MET A 72 -14.90 4.67 7.67
CA MET A 72 -15.02 3.40 6.96
C MET A 72 -14.44 3.46 5.53
N GLN A 73 -14.56 4.61 4.84
CA GLN A 73 -13.90 4.82 3.55
C GLN A 73 -12.37 4.82 3.69
N PHE A 74 -11.84 5.49 4.71
CA PHE A 74 -10.41 5.47 5.02
C PHE A 74 -9.92 4.07 5.37
N LEU A 75 -10.65 3.32 6.19
CA LEU A 75 -10.31 1.93 6.50
C LEU A 75 -10.26 1.07 5.24
N ARG A 76 -11.27 1.17 4.37
CA ARG A 76 -11.32 0.43 3.11
C ARG A 76 -10.14 0.78 2.21
N LEU A 77 -9.80 2.06 2.12
CA LEU A 77 -8.66 2.56 1.34
C LEU A 77 -7.34 1.99 1.85
N ILE A 78 -7.08 2.07 3.16
CA ILE A 78 -5.86 1.55 3.77
C ILE A 78 -5.77 0.03 3.59
N LEU A 79 -6.89 -0.70 3.74
CA LEU A 79 -6.91 -2.14 3.52
C LEU A 79 -6.59 -2.51 2.07
N VAL A 80 -7.24 -1.88 1.09
CA VAL A 80 -6.96 -2.14 -0.34
C VAL A 80 -5.51 -1.79 -0.68
N GLN A 81 -5.01 -0.66 -0.18
CA GLN A 81 -3.64 -0.24 -0.39
C GLN A 81 -2.64 -1.21 0.24
N SER A 82 -2.90 -1.66 1.47
CA SER A 82 -2.05 -2.63 2.17
C SER A 82 -2.03 -3.99 1.48
N LEU A 83 -3.16 -4.46 0.97
CA LEU A 83 -3.27 -5.71 0.24
C LEU A 83 -2.53 -5.63 -1.10
N THR A 84 -2.71 -4.51 -1.81
CA THR A 84 -2.03 -4.26 -3.08
C THR A 84 -0.51 -4.17 -2.88
N PHE A 85 -0.07 -3.45 -1.84
CA PHE A 85 1.34 -3.38 -1.47
C PHE A 85 1.89 -4.77 -1.14
N ALA A 86 1.20 -5.54 -0.31
CA ALA A 86 1.58 -6.90 0.06
C ALA A 86 1.76 -7.78 -1.19
N ILE A 87 0.75 -7.85 -2.06
CA ILE A 87 0.79 -8.70 -3.28
C ILE A 87 1.96 -8.32 -4.19
N LEU A 88 2.20 -7.02 -4.40
CA LEU A 88 3.24 -6.56 -5.33
C LEU A 88 4.66 -6.64 -4.76
N ASN A 89 4.83 -6.58 -3.43
CA ASN A 89 6.16 -6.48 -2.79
C ASN A 89 6.61 -7.78 -2.12
N LEU A 90 5.71 -8.62 -1.57
CA LEU A 90 6.10 -9.84 -0.85
C LEU A 90 6.82 -10.85 -1.75
N ALA A 91 6.42 -10.96 -3.01
CA ALA A 91 7.07 -11.88 -3.94
C ALA A 91 8.55 -11.51 -4.17
N PHE A 92 8.85 -10.21 -4.28
CA PHE A 92 10.21 -9.70 -4.39
C PHE A 92 11.02 -9.93 -3.11
N VAL A 93 10.45 -9.63 -1.95
CA VAL A 93 11.11 -9.88 -0.65
C VAL A 93 11.42 -11.36 -0.46
N GLY A 94 10.48 -12.24 -0.83
CA GLY A 94 10.69 -13.68 -0.80
C GLY A 94 11.87 -14.12 -1.67
N ASN A 95 11.99 -13.56 -2.87
CA ASN A 95 13.12 -13.84 -3.76
C ASN A 95 14.44 -13.33 -3.18
N VAL A 96 14.48 -12.09 -2.66
CA VAL A 96 15.68 -11.52 -2.02
C VAL A 96 16.14 -12.36 -0.82
N LEU A 97 15.20 -12.83 0.01
CA LEU A 97 15.51 -13.72 1.13
C LEU A 97 16.03 -15.07 0.66
N TYR A 98 15.43 -15.64 -0.38
CA TYR A 98 15.88 -16.88 -0.98
C TYR A 98 17.32 -16.76 -1.49
N ASP A 99 17.62 -15.69 -2.24
CA ASP A 99 18.97 -15.42 -2.75
C ASP A 99 19.98 -15.23 -1.60
N PHE A 100 19.58 -14.53 -0.55
CA PHE A 100 20.42 -14.33 0.63
C PHE A 100 20.78 -15.65 1.32
N ILE A 101 19.78 -16.52 1.54
CA ILE A 101 19.97 -17.82 2.21
C ILE A 101 20.78 -18.79 1.35
N THR A 102 20.57 -18.76 0.02
CA THR A 102 21.18 -19.69 -0.93
C THR A 102 22.47 -19.19 -1.57
N ASN A 103 22.94 -17.98 -1.24
CA ASN A 103 24.13 -17.35 -1.81
C ASN A 103 25.38 -18.27 -1.82
N LYS A 104 25.58 -19.06 -0.76
CA LYS A 104 26.74 -19.96 -0.64
C LYS A 104 26.57 -21.31 -1.33
N GLN A 105 25.39 -21.60 -1.88
CA GLN A 105 25.13 -22.88 -2.54
C GLN A 105 25.66 -22.83 -3.98
N VAL A 106 26.30 -23.92 -4.42
CA VAL A 106 26.69 -24.07 -5.82
C VAL A 106 25.45 -24.40 -6.63
N LYS A 107 25.08 -23.51 -7.55
CA LYS A 107 23.85 -23.61 -8.35
C LYS A 107 24.20 -24.11 -9.74
N SER A 108 23.35 -24.99 -10.28
CA SER A 108 23.42 -25.40 -11.69
C SER A 108 23.06 -24.23 -12.62
N SER A 109 23.48 -24.30 -13.89
CA SER A 109 23.12 -23.30 -14.90
C SER A 109 21.61 -23.13 -15.05
N ASN A 110 20.85 -24.23 -14.94
CA ASN A 110 19.38 -24.19 -15.03
C ASN A 110 18.76 -23.49 -13.83
N GLN A 111 19.28 -23.73 -12.62
CA GLN A 111 18.81 -23.03 -11.42
C GLN A 111 19.08 -21.53 -11.48
N GLN A 112 20.27 -21.11 -11.95
CA GLN A 112 20.58 -19.70 -12.14
C GLN A 112 19.63 -19.03 -13.16
N ALA A 113 19.31 -19.71 -14.26
CA ALA A 113 18.36 -19.20 -15.24
C ALA A 113 16.95 -19.01 -14.65
N ILE A 114 16.49 -19.96 -13.84
CA ILE A 114 15.20 -19.86 -13.12
C ILE A 114 15.22 -18.68 -12.15
N GLU A 115 16.29 -18.50 -11.38
CA GLU A 115 16.41 -17.40 -10.41
C GLU A 115 16.39 -16.03 -11.09
N VAL A 116 17.10 -15.87 -12.20
CA VAL A 116 17.06 -14.63 -12.99
C VAL A 116 15.66 -14.36 -13.52
N PHE A 117 14.96 -15.39 -13.99
CA PHE A 117 13.57 -15.27 -14.44
C PHE A 117 12.64 -14.87 -13.29
N VAL A 118 12.72 -15.54 -12.14
CA VAL A 118 11.90 -15.22 -10.95
C VAL A 118 12.21 -13.81 -10.44
N TYR A 119 13.48 -13.41 -10.40
CA TYR A 119 13.87 -12.04 -10.07
C TYR A 119 13.24 -11.03 -11.02
N GLY A 120 13.31 -11.27 -12.33
CA GLY A 120 12.68 -10.42 -13.34
C GLY A 120 11.17 -10.29 -13.14
N VAL A 121 10.47 -11.40 -12.92
CA VAL A 121 9.02 -11.40 -12.68
C VAL A 121 8.64 -10.70 -11.39
N THR A 122 9.47 -10.78 -10.35
CA THR A 122 9.15 -10.22 -9.03
C THR A 122 9.54 -8.75 -8.87
N ILE A 123 10.56 -8.26 -9.59
CA ILE A 123 11.00 -6.87 -9.50
C ILE A 123 10.09 -5.89 -10.26
N HIS A 124 9.42 -6.30 -11.35
CA HIS A 124 8.56 -5.40 -12.12
C HIS A 124 7.30 -4.95 -11.34
N PRO A 125 6.59 -5.85 -10.64
CA PRO A 125 5.50 -5.48 -9.72
C PRO A 125 5.86 -4.41 -8.69
N LEU A 126 7.12 -4.41 -8.19
CA LEU A 126 7.63 -3.42 -7.24
C LEU A 126 7.44 -2.00 -7.77
N TYR A 127 7.82 -1.76 -9.02
CA TYR A 127 7.71 -0.45 -9.67
C TYR A 127 6.28 -0.10 -10.07
N LEU A 128 5.43 -1.11 -10.32
CA LEU A 128 4.01 -0.90 -10.63
C LEU A 128 3.23 -0.39 -9.42
N PHE A 129 3.70 -0.61 -8.18
CA PHE A 129 2.99 -0.17 -6.98
C PHE A 129 2.69 1.34 -6.99
N SER A 130 3.63 2.18 -7.45
CA SER A 130 3.43 3.63 -7.56
C SER A 130 2.27 3.99 -8.49
N ALA A 131 2.12 3.29 -9.62
CA ALA A 131 1.00 3.48 -10.53
C ALA A 131 -0.32 2.96 -9.93
N THR A 132 -0.29 1.81 -9.27
CA THR A 132 -1.49 1.24 -8.64
C THR A 132 -2.01 2.10 -7.49
N THR A 133 -1.13 2.80 -6.78
CA THR A 133 -1.51 3.72 -5.69
C THR A 133 -2.45 4.81 -6.19
N PHE A 134 -2.12 5.44 -7.32
CA PHE A 134 -2.99 6.44 -7.96
C PHE A 134 -4.35 5.86 -8.37
N LEU A 135 -4.35 4.65 -8.95
CA LEU A 135 -5.58 3.96 -9.33
C LEU A 135 -6.43 3.61 -8.10
N THR A 136 -5.82 3.12 -7.02
CA THR A 136 -6.50 2.78 -5.76
C THR A 136 -7.16 3.99 -5.13
N TYR A 137 -6.49 5.14 -5.11
CA TYR A 137 -7.06 6.40 -4.61
C TYR A 137 -8.24 6.86 -5.46
N THR A 138 -8.10 6.85 -6.79
CA THR A 138 -9.15 7.23 -7.73
C THR A 138 -10.35 6.28 -7.64
N LEU A 139 -10.12 4.98 -7.45
CA LEU A 139 -11.16 3.97 -7.38
C LEU A 139 -11.83 3.86 -6.00
N THR A 140 -11.15 4.18 -4.91
CA THR A 140 -11.71 3.91 -3.57
C THR A 140 -12.32 5.16 -2.93
N SER A 141 -11.80 6.35 -3.22
CA SER A 141 -12.26 7.59 -2.58
C SER A 141 -13.29 8.31 -3.45
N ILE A 142 -14.55 8.30 -2.99
CA ILE A 142 -15.65 9.05 -3.62
C ILE A 142 -15.34 10.56 -3.62
N ILE A 143 -14.73 11.06 -2.55
CA ILE A 143 -14.36 12.47 -2.40
C ILE A 143 -13.33 12.87 -3.47
N LEU A 144 -12.29 12.04 -3.67
CA LEU A 144 -11.30 12.28 -4.71
C LEU A 144 -11.90 12.23 -6.11
N ARG A 145 -12.80 11.27 -6.39
CA ARG A 145 -13.51 11.24 -7.68
C ARG A 145 -14.29 12.53 -7.93
N GLN A 146 -15.01 13.02 -6.92
CA GLN A 146 -15.77 14.27 -7.03
C GLN A 146 -14.85 15.47 -7.29
N GLN A 147 -13.76 15.60 -6.55
CA GLN A 147 -12.79 16.68 -6.76
C GLN A 147 -12.10 16.58 -8.13
N PHE A 148 -11.75 15.36 -8.57
CA PHE A 148 -11.10 15.13 -9.86
C PHE A 148 -12.03 15.50 -11.03
N VAL A 149 -13.31 15.13 -10.94
CA VAL A 149 -14.33 15.54 -11.92
C VAL A 149 -14.51 17.05 -11.92
N LEU A 150 -14.53 17.71 -10.76
CA LEU A 150 -14.62 19.17 -10.68
C LEU A 150 -13.42 19.87 -11.32
N ILE A 151 -12.21 19.35 -11.11
CA ILE A 151 -10.99 19.86 -11.74
C ILE A 151 -11.06 19.66 -13.25
N LEU A 152 -11.42 18.47 -13.74
CA LEU A 152 -11.61 18.18 -15.16
C LEU A 152 -12.66 19.08 -15.80
N GLN A 153 -13.78 19.32 -15.14
CA GLN A 153 -14.83 20.23 -15.60
C GLN A 153 -14.36 21.68 -15.66
N ARG A 154 -13.54 22.12 -14.69
CA ARG A 154 -12.91 23.45 -14.74
C ARG A 154 -11.90 23.54 -15.87
N PHE A 155 -11.04 22.53 -16.02
CA PHE A 155 -10.00 22.51 -17.05
C PHE A 155 -10.61 22.51 -18.46
N THR A 156 -11.65 21.71 -18.69
CA THR A 156 -12.40 21.69 -19.95
C THR A 156 -13.09 23.03 -20.20
N ARG A 157 -13.77 23.64 -19.21
CA ARG A 157 -14.35 24.99 -19.38
C ARG A 157 -13.31 26.06 -19.68
N THR A 158 -12.13 26.01 -19.05
CA THR A 158 -11.05 26.97 -19.31
C THR A 158 -10.43 26.73 -20.69
N ALA A 159 -10.24 25.47 -21.09
CA ALA A 159 -9.76 25.12 -22.42
C ALA A 159 -10.73 25.56 -23.52
N PHE A 160 -12.05 25.36 -23.32
CA PHE A 160 -13.08 25.87 -24.23
C PHE A 160 -13.11 27.40 -24.29
N ARG A 161 -12.92 28.10 -23.16
CA ARG A 161 -12.79 29.57 -23.15
C ARG A 161 -11.53 30.08 -23.85
N CYS A 162 -10.42 29.36 -23.77
CA CYS A 162 -9.17 29.74 -24.45
C CYS A 162 -9.17 29.39 -25.94
N PHE A 163 -10.00 28.42 -26.38
CA PHE A 163 -10.09 28.00 -27.78
C PHE A 163 -11.20 28.67 -28.59
N GLY A 164 -11.94 29.63 -28.03
CA GLY A 164 -12.78 30.55 -28.80
C GLY A 164 -13.80 29.86 -29.71
N ILE A 165 -14.77 29.18 -29.10
CA ILE A 165 -16.14 29.07 -29.65
C ILE A 165 -17.06 29.76 -28.64
#